data_AF-A0A6V7LKM5-F1
#
_entry.id   AF-A0A6V7LKM5-F1
#
_cell.length_a   1.000
_cell.length_b   1.000
_cell.length_c   1.000
_cell.angle_alpha   90.00
_cell.angle_beta   90.00
_cell.angle_gamma   90.00
#
_symmetry.space_group_name_H-M   'P 1'
#
loop_
_entity.id
_entity.type
_entity.pdbx_description
1 polymer ?
#
loop_
_entity_poly.entity_id
_entity_poly.type
_entity_poly.pdbx_seq_one_letter_code
_entity_poly.pdbx_strand_id
1 'polypeptide(L)' 'DRVIEELNEIFGEGDSSRRPTLQDLKNMKYLERCIKEALRLYPSVPLLARRIAEDVQI' A
#
# COMPACT_ATOMS: atom_id res chain seq x y z
N ASP A 1 -5.75 13.30 7.88
CA ASP A 1 -5.60 14.63 7.24
C ASP A 1 -4.76 14.54 5.97
N ARG A 2 -3.44 14.26 6.05
CA ARG A 2 -2.55 14.21 4.86
C ARG A 2 -3.01 13.33 3.69
N VAL A 3 -3.57 12.15 3.94
CA VAL A 3 -4.11 11.28 2.87
C VAL A 3 -5.36 11.89 2.23
N ILE A 4 -6.19 12.60 3.00
CA ILE A 4 -7.39 13.25 2.48
C ILE A 4 -7.00 14.44 1.62
N GLU A 5 -6.02 15.23 2.06
CA GLU A 5 -5.42 16.32 1.25
C GLU A 5 -4.85 15.78 -0.07
N GLU A 6 -4.06 14.70 -0.02
CA GLU A 6 -3.53 14.04 -1.23
C GLU A 6 -4.65 13.59 -2.19
N LEU A 7 -5.71 12.97 -1.67
CA LEU A 7 -6.83 12.53 -2.51
C LEU A 7 -7.57 13.73 -3.12
N ASN A 8 -7.75 14.82 -2.36
CA ASN A 8 -8.35 16.04 -2.88
C ASN A 8 -7.47 16.69 -3.96
N GLU A 9 -6.14 16.63 -3.86
CA GLU A 9 -5.24 17.11 -4.91
C GLU A 9 -5.31 16.26 -6.19
N ILE A 10 -5.43 14.93 -6.05
CA ILE A 10 -5.46 13.99 -7.19
C ILE A 10 -6.81 14.03 -7.92
N PHE A 11 -7.92 14.14 -7.20
CA PHE A 11 -9.27 14.09 -7.77
C PHE A 11 -9.95 15.46 -7.89
N GLY A 12 -9.42 16.49 -7.22
CA GLY A 12 -10.02 17.83 -7.15
C GLY A 12 -11.40 17.85 -6.50
N GLU A 13 -12.12 18.97 -6.65
CA GLU A 13 -13.59 19.04 -6.52
C GLU A 13 -14.30 18.41 -7.74
N GLY A 14 -13.65 17.44 -8.39
CA GLY A 14 -14.06 16.84 -9.65
C GLY A 14 -15.06 15.70 -9.47
N ASP A 15 -15.91 15.58 -10.48
CA ASP A 15 -17.03 14.64 -10.64
C ASP A 15 -16.85 13.30 -9.91
N SER A 16 -17.66 13.10 -8.86
CA SER A 16 -17.73 11.85 -8.08
C SER A 16 -18.12 10.63 -8.91
N SER A 17 -18.49 10.83 -10.18
CA SER A 17 -18.72 9.77 -11.16
C SER A 17 -17.43 9.21 -11.81
N ARG A 18 -16.28 9.92 -11.75
CA ARG A 18 -15.03 9.45 -12.36
C ARG A 18 -14.46 8.29 -11.57
N ARG A 19 -14.23 7.15 -12.24
CA ARG A 19 -13.53 6.01 -11.64
C ARG A 19 -12.02 6.28 -11.54
N PRO A 20 -11.36 5.90 -10.43
CA PRO A 20 -9.91 5.94 -10.31
C PRO A 20 -9.23 5.12 -11.41
N THR A 21 -8.17 5.67 -11.99
CA THR A 21 -7.32 4.99 -12.98
C THR A 21 -6.01 4.52 -12.36
N LEU A 22 -5.27 3.65 -13.06
CA LEU A 22 -3.93 3.23 -12.64
C LEU A 22 -2.94 4.40 -12.52
N GLN A 23 -3.13 5.48 -13.29
CA GLN A 23 -2.26 6.66 -13.17
C GLN A 23 -2.52 7.42 -11.87
N ASP A 24 -3.79 7.51 -11.45
CA ASP A 24 -4.17 8.14 -10.19
C ASP A 24 -3.57 7.39 -8.99
N LEU A 25 -3.60 6.05 -9.04
CA LEU A 25 -3.00 5.20 -8.00
C LEU A 25 -1.49 5.46 -7.83
N LYS A 26 -0.76 5.75 -8.91
CA LYS A 26 0.67 6.08 -8.83
C LYS A 26 0.95 7.41 -8.12
N ASN A 27 -0.05 8.29 -8.05
CA ASN A 27 0.06 9.58 -7.38
C ASN A 27 -0.31 9.51 -5.88
N MET A 28 -0.95 8.43 -5.42
CA MET A 28 -1.38 8.22 -4.02
C MET A 28 -0.24 7.78 -3.09
N LYS A 29 0.80 8.61 -2.97
CA LYS A 29 2.05 8.29 -2.25
C LYS A 29 1.86 8.14 -0.74
N TYR A 30 1.05 9.00 -0.11
CA TYR A 30 0.78 8.92 1.32
C TYR A 30 -0.09 7.72 1.64
N LEU A 31 -1.14 7.47 0.86
CA LEU A 31 -1.97 6.28 1.02
C LEU A 31 -1.16 4.99 0.87
N GLU A 32 -0.30 4.90 -0.14
CA GLU A 32 0.58 3.75 -0.35
C GLU A 32 1.50 3.52 0.87
N ARG A 33 2.08 4.59 1.42
CA ARG A 33 2.91 4.51 2.64
C ARG A 33 2.12 4.00 3.83
N CYS A 34 0.88 4.48 4.04
CA CYS A 34 0.02 4.00 5.12
C CYS A 34 -0.27 2.50 5.00
N ILE A 35 -0.59 2.02 3.79
CA ILE A 35 -0.83 0.59 3.55
C ILE A 35 0.44 -0.23 3.82
N LYS A 36 1.60 0.21 3.32
CA LYS A 36 2.87 -0.48 3.55
C LYS A 36 3.24 -0.55 5.03
N GLU A 37 3.02 0.53 5.76
CA GLU A 37 3.30 0.57 7.20
C GLU A 37 2.35 -0.33 7.99
N ALA A 38 1.07 -0.36 7.61
CA ALA A 38 0.12 -1.32 8.17
C ALA A 38 0.58 -2.76 7.93
N LEU A 39 1.06 -3.10 6.72
CA LEU A 39 1.60 -4.44 6.42
C LEU A 39 2.94 -4.74 7.09
N ARG A 40 3.76 -3.72 7.38
CA ARG A 40 5.00 -3.88 8.15
C ARG A 40 4.69 -4.27 9.60
N LEU A 41 3.67 -3.65 10.20
CA LEU A 41 3.22 -3.92 11.57
C LEU A 41 2.36 -5.19 11.65
N TYR A 42 1.51 -5.40 10.65
CA TYR A 42 0.53 -6.49 10.57
C TYR A 42 0.69 -7.20 9.23
N PRO A 43 1.75 -8.01 9.06
CA PRO A 43 1.98 -8.74 7.82
C PRO A 43 0.81 -9.71 7.57
N SER A 44 0.35 -9.79 6.32
CA SER A 44 -0.74 -10.70 5.94
C SER A 44 -0.38 -12.18 6.18
N VAL A 45 0.91 -12.50 6.13
CA VAL A 45 1.46 -13.83 6.44
C VAL A 45 2.51 -13.67 7.54
N PRO A 46 2.16 -13.85 8.82
CA PRO A 46 3.08 -13.62 9.94
C PRO A 46 4.27 -14.59 10.02
N LEU A 47 4.16 -15.77 9.42
CA LEU A 47 5.19 -16.79 9.42
C LEU A 47 5.33 -17.42 8.03
N LEU A 48 6.52 -17.34 7.45
CA LEU A 48 6.89 -18.05 6.23
C LEU A 48 7.96 -19.09 6.57
N ALA A 49 7.51 -20.24 7.08
CA ALA A 49 8.40 -21.35 7.41
C ALA A 49 8.76 -22.16 6.16
N ARG A 50 10.00 -22.68 6.12
CA ARG A 50 10.46 -23.62 5.10
C ARG A 50 11.01 -24.88 5.76
N ARG A 51 10.83 -26.03 5.11
CA ARG A 51 11.50 -27.27 5.49
C ARG A 51 12.89 -27.29 4.87
N ILE A 52 13.91 -27.46 5.70
CA ILE A 52 15.30 -27.59 5.26
C ILE A 52 15.53 -29.01 4.73
N ALA A 53 16.18 -29.14 3.56
CA ALA A 53 16.48 -30.42 2.94
C ALA A 53 17.89 -30.94 3.29
N GLU A 54 18.81 -30.03 3.62
CA GLU A 54 20.22 -30.30 3.92
C GLU A 54 20.77 -29.26 4.89
N ASP A 55 21.81 -29.58 5.64
CA ASP A 55 22.37 -28.69 6.67
C ASP A 55 22.86 -27.35 6.08
N VAL A 56 22.49 -26.23 6.73
CA VAL A 56 22.84 -24.87 6.32
C VAL A 56 23.55 -24.15 7.47
N GLN A 57 24.63 -23.43 7.15
CA GLN A 57 25.30 -22.49 8.05
C GLN A 57 24.74 -21.07 7.80
N ILE A 58 24.43 -20.33 8.87
CA ILE A 58 23.78 -19.00 8.83
C ILE A 58 24.84 -17.89 8.78
#